data_AF-A0A7Y5MS05-F1
#
_entry.id   AF-A0A7Y5MS05-F1
#
_cell.length_a   1.000
_cell.length_b   1.000
_cell.length_c   1.000
_cell.angle_alpha   90.00
_cell.angle_beta   90.00
_cell.angle_gamma   90.00
#
_symmetry.space_group_name_H-M   'P 1'
#
loop_
_entity.id
_entity.type
_entity.pdbx_description
1 polymer ?
#
loop_
_entity_poly.entity_id
_entity_poly.type
_entity_poly.pdbx_seq_one_letter_code
_entity_poly.pdbx_strand_id
1 'polypeptide(L)'
;MKQLSLLFTLAVLAACGREEAVKPVVFKKPIVIQLPFEDSAQYRSYDYMNGSYPEFIGKSPFSDTLTITVEGRLQYEDSDIVFPELIGTTDTTRTDGLELFIDYSSSIVRNPYGQELAEYNYPVYIVNQTAGIKVISGKDNHLFGIQEALDSNGNWRPIEFKGYDFCGLGRFGLKLYPNEYALLAFPKYHGNFKTKLRVRIKNGDNVYVSHPFDGTINERQFYLKKDEYLHKALLKHKAEIIENTFYGAWPMEATDAFAFE
;
A
#
# COMPACT_ATOMS: atom_id res chain seq x y z
N MET A 1 79.42 -22.99 -9.68
CA MET A 1 78.37 -23.35 -10.67
C MET A 1 77.90 -24.76 -10.30
N LYS A 2 76.66 -25.07 -9.91
CA LYS A 2 75.35 -24.43 -10.09
C LYS A 2 74.44 -24.79 -8.91
N GLN A 3 73.69 -23.77 -8.49
CA GLN A 3 72.29 -23.71 -8.06
C GLN A 3 71.72 -24.75 -7.08
N LEU A 4 71.60 -24.27 -5.84
CA LEU A 4 70.68 -24.71 -4.79
C LEU A 4 69.30 -24.07 -5.05
N SER A 5 68.31 -24.87 -5.46
CA SER A 5 66.92 -24.38 -5.61
C SER A 5 66.16 -24.52 -4.29
N LEU A 6 65.98 -23.39 -3.62
CA LEU A 6 65.15 -23.22 -2.43
C LEU A 6 63.68 -23.06 -2.86
N LEU A 7 62.86 -24.10 -2.70
CA LEU A 7 61.40 -23.99 -2.84
C LEU A 7 60.82 -23.39 -1.56
N PHE A 8 60.40 -22.12 -1.65
CA PHE A 8 59.62 -21.45 -0.61
C PHE A 8 58.12 -21.74 -0.87
N THR A 9 57.56 -22.72 -0.15
CA THR A 9 56.13 -23.00 -0.18
C THR A 9 55.42 -21.97 0.70
N LEU A 10 54.89 -20.91 0.08
CA LEU A 10 54.06 -19.91 0.76
C LEU A 10 52.69 -20.55 1.05
N ALA A 11 52.50 -21.06 2.27
CA ALA A 11 51.20 -21.52 2.75
C ALA A 11 50.30 -20.30 3.00
N VAL A 12 49.50 -19.92 2.00
CA VAL A 12 48.40 -18.98 2.17
C VAL A 12 47.32 -19.68 3.00
N LEU A 13 47.33 -19.46 4.31
CA LEU A 13 46.20 -19.78 5.17
C LEU A 13 45.05 -18.84 4.77
N ALA A 14 44.25 -19.29 3.82
CA ALA A 14 42.91 -18.75 3.60
C ALA A 14 42.08 -19.09 4.85
N ALA A 15 42.19 -18.23 5.87
CA ALA A 15 41.23 -18.17 6.95
C ALA A 15 39.93 -17.62 6.34
N CYS A 16 39.16 -18.50 5.68
CA CYS A 16 37.74 -18.27 5.46
C CYS A 16 37.10 -18.25 6.85
N GLY A 17 37.10 -17.08 7.48
CA GLY A 17 36.12 -16.75 8.50
C GLY A 17 34.76 -16.96 7.85
N ARG A 18 34.12 -18.07 8.19
CA ARG A 18 32.75 -18.35 7.80
C ARG A 18 31.92 -17.36 8.61
N GLU A 19 31.69 -16.16 8.07
CA GLU A 19 30.70 -15.25 8.61
C GLU A 19 29.42 -16.08 8.75
N GLU A 20 28.94 -16.25 9.99
CA GLU A 20 27.65 -16.87 10.22
C GLU A 20 26.64 -16.10 9.38
N ALA A 21 26.02 -16.78 8.41
CA ALA A 21 25.04 -16.17 7.53
C ALA A 21 23.96 -15.55 8.42
N VAL A 22 23.96 -14.21 8.50
CA VAL A 22 22.98 -13.46 9.28
C VAL A 22 21.61 -13.87 8.75
N LYS A 23 20.81 -14.52 9.61
CA LYS A 23 19.47 -14.94 9.20
C LYS A 23 18.69 -13.70 8.79
N PRO A 24 18.00 -13.73 7.62
CA PRO A 24 17.22 -12.60 7.19
C PRO A 24 16.15 -12.29 8.24
N VAL A 25 16.02 -11.02 8.60
CA VAL A 25 14.93 -10.56 9.47
C VAL A 25 13.65 -10.62 8.64
N VAL A 26 12.69 -11.43 9.09
CA VAL A 26 11.40 -11.59 8.41
C VAL A 26 10.37 -10.70 9.10
N PHE A 27 9.62 -9.95 8.30
CA PHE A 27 8.56 -9.09 8.80
C PHE A 27 7.51 -9.90 9.57
N LYS A 28 7.11 -9.36 10.73
CA LYS A 28 5.97 -9.81 11.50
C LYS A 28 5.08 -8.59 11.74
N LYS A 29 3.76 -8.77 11.59
CA LYS A 29 2.82 -7.69 11.89
C LYS A 29 2.98 -7.26 13.34
N PRO A 30 3.28 -5.98 13.62
CA PRO A 30 3.38 -5.50 15.00
C PRO A 30 2.01 -5.51 15.67
N ILE A 31 1.98 -5.70 16.98
CA ILE A 31 0.80 -5.45 17.80
C ILE A 31 0.56 -3.93 17.81
N VAL A 32 -0.57 -3.49 17.26
CA VAL A 32 -0.92 -2.07 17.23
C VAL A 32 -1.58 -1.67 18.55
N ILE A 33 -0.97 -0.70 19.23
CA ILE A 33 -1.46 -0.11 20.46
C ILE A 33 -1.94 1.30 20.12
N GLN A 34 -3.25 1.51 20.13
CA GLN A 34 -3.82 2.84 19.95
C GLN A 34 -4.03 3.50 21.30
N LEU A 35 -3.51 4.72 21.49
CA LEU A 35 -3.76 5.48 22.71
C LEU A 35 -5.26 5.78 22.87
N PRO A 36 -5.76 5.91 24.11
CA PRO A 36 -7.18 6.14 24.37
C PRO A 36 -7.77 7.30 23.56
N PHE A 37 -8.99 7.13 23.09
CA PHE A 37 -9.77 8.11 22.34
C PHE A 37 -11.25 8.04 22.76
N GLU A 38 -12.03 9.08 22.47
CA GLU A 38 -13.47 9.05 22.71
C GLU A 38 -14.15 8.11 21.69
N ASP A 39 -14.93 7.14 22.17
CA ASP A 39 -15.58 6.15 21.32
C ASP A 39 -16.77 6.76 20.56
N SER A 40 -16.45 7.44 19.45
CA SER A 40 -17.39 7.98 18.46
C SER A 40 -17.13 7.42 17.06
N ALA A 41 -16.25 6.42 16.95
CA ALA A 41 -15.80 5.91 15.66
C ALA A 41 -16.89 5.12 14.94
N GLN A 42 -16.96 5.26 13.61
CA GLN A 42 -17.95 4.57 12.79
C GLN A 42 -17.31 3.79 11.66
N TYR A 43 -17.98 2.72 11.24
CA TYR A 43 -17.63 2.03 10.01
C TYR A 43 -18.07 2.87 8.82
N ARG A 44 -17.28 2.82 7.74
CA ARG A 44 -17.67 3.48 6.51
C ARG A 44 -18.79 2.69 5.83
N SER A 45 -19.82 3.36 5.35
CA SER A 45 -20.95 2.73 4.66
C SER A 45 -21.37 3.59 3.48
N TYR A 46 -21.29 3.02 2.28
CA TYR A 46 -21.77 3.65 1.06
C TYR A 46 -22.67 2.68 0.30
N ASP A 47 -23.62 3.23 -0.46
CA ASP A 47 -24.49 2.49 -1.37
C ASP A 47 -24.07 2.66 -2.85
N TYR A 48 -22.84 3.10 -3.08
CA TYR A 48 -22.16 3.23 -4.37
C TYR A 48 -20.64 3.25 -4.14
N MET A 49 -19.89 3.04 -5.20
CA MET A 49 -18.44 3.12 -5.20
C MET A 49 -17.97 4.54 -4.86
N ASN A 50 -16.97 4.70 -3.99
CA ASN A 50 -16.51 6.03 -3.56
C ASN A 50 -15.02 6.25 -3.78
N GLY A 51 -14.61 7.52 -3.81
CA GLY A 51 -13.22 7.92 -3.85
C GLY A 51 -12.46 7.47 -2.60
N SER A 52 -11.24 6.97 -2.80
CA SER A 52 -10.36 6.46 -1.76
C SER A 52 -9.08 7.30 -1.69
N TYR A 53 -8.65 7.55 -0.45
CA TYR A 53 -7.40 8.19 -0.10
C TYR A 53 -6.80 7.43 1.10
N PRO A 54 -6.22 6.24 0.88
CA PRO A 54 -5.62 5.46 1.95
C PRO A 54 -4.58 6.28 2.72
N GLU A 55 -4.89 6.59 3.98
CA GLU A 55 -4.10 7.53 4.76
C GLU A 55 -2.70 6.96 5.00
N PHE A 56 -1.69 7.73 4.66
CA PHE A 56 -0.30 7.45 5.01
C PHE A 56 -0.03 7.89 6.44
N ILE A 57 0.06 6.91 7.34
CA ILE A 57 0.36 7.17 8.76
C ILE A 57 1.85 7.49 8.93
N GLY A 58 2.73 6.84 8.16
CA GLY A 58 4.18 7.07 8.19
C GLY A 58 4.96 5.77 7.99
N LYS A 59 6.24 5.73 8.38
CA LYS A 59 7.10 4.53 8.28
C LYS A 59 7.73 4.16 9.62
N SER A 60 8.18 2.92 9.73
CA SER A 60 8.86 2.41 10.93
C SER A 60 9.79 1.24 10.59
N PRO A 61 10.88 1.02 11.33
CA PRO A 61 11.59 -0.26 11.31
C PRO A 61 10.70 -1.41 11.79
N PHE A 62 11.08 -2.63 11.43
CA PHE A 62 10.44 -3.83 11.94
C PHE A 62 10.48 -3.84 13.47
N SER A 63 9.32 -4.10 14.06
CA SER A 63 9.11 -4.06 15.51
C SER A 63 8.00 -5.04 15.90
N ASP A 64 8.00 -5.44 17.16
CA ASP A 64 6.94 -6.31 17.70
C ASP A 64 5.68 -5.53 18.07
N THR A 65 5.81 -4.23 18.34
CA THR A 65 4.73 -3.35 18.81
C THR A 65 4.81 -2.00 18.12
N LEU A 66 3.65 -1.44 17.79
CA LEU A 66 3.53 -0.10 17.21
C LEU A 66 2.51 0.72 17.99
N THR A 67 2.93 1.84 18.53
CA THR A 67 2.03 2.80 19.18
C THR A 67 1.60 3.89 18.20
N ILE A 68 0.30 4.12 18.09
CA ILE A 68 -0.27 5.20 17.26
C ILE A 68 -1.31 6.02 18.05
N THR A 69 -1.56 7.25 17.62
CA THR A 69 -2.66 8.08 18.11
C THR A 69 -3.68 8.30 16.98
N VAL A 70 -4.84 8.89 17.28
CA VAL A 70 -5.93 9.10 16.29
C VAL A 70 -5.50 10.00 15.13
N GLU A 71 -4.74 11.06 15.43
CA GLU A 71 -4.22 12.02 14.44
C GLU A 71 -2.72 11.84 14.17
N GLY A 72 -2.04 11.10 15.05
CA GLY A 72 -0.59 10.96 15.04
C GLY A 72 -0.10 10.30 13.77
N ARG A 73 1.06 10.79 13.33
CA ARG A 73 1.85 10.23 12.25
C ARG A 73 3.14 9.64 12.81
N LEU A 74 3.60 8.57 12.19
CA LEU A 74 4.95 8.08 12.43
C LEU A 74 5.93 9.03 11.75
N GLN A 75 6.94 9.44 12.49
CA GLN A 75 7.94 10.37 12.00
C GLN A 75 8.88 9.69 11.00
N TYR A 76 9.40 10.49 10.08
CA TYR A 76 10.48 10.15 9.18
C TYR A 76 11.35 11.38 8.99
N GLU A 77 12.61 11.16 8.61
CA GLU A 77 13.58 12.23 8.45
C GLU A 77 13.41 12.92 7.09
N ASP A 78 13.71 14.22 7.00
CA ASP A 78 13.69 14.95 5.73
C ASP A 78 14.65 14.33 4.69
N SER A 79 15.71 13.66 5.15
CA SER A 79 16.68 12.95 4.31
C SER A 79 16.09 11.70 3.62
N ASP A 80 14.93 11.23 4.08
CA ASP A 80 14.20 10.13 3.47
C ASP A 80 13.30 10.59 2.33
N ILE A 81 13.07 11.89 2.19
CA ILE A 81 12.24 12.44 1.12
C ILE A 81 12.99 12.35 -0.21
N VAL A 82 12.26 11.91 -1.23
CA VAL A 82 12.71 11.85 -2.62
C VAL A 82 11.81 12.75 -3.46
N PHE A 83 12.43 13.60 -4.27
CA PHE A 83 11.67 14.42 -5.23
C PHE A 83 10.89 13.52 -6.20
N PRO A 84 9.61 13.81 -6.48
CA PRO A 84 8.77 12.98 -7.34
C PRO A 84 9.40 12.65 -8.70
N GLU A 85 10.15 13.59 -9.28
CA GLU A 85 10.82 13.47 -10.57
C GLU A 85 11.97 12.44 -10.56
N LEU A 86 12.47 12.08 -9.37
CA LEU A 86 13.55 11.11 -9.20
C LEU A 86 13.05 9.68 -8.93
N ILE A 87 11.74 9.49 -8.73
CA ILE A 87 11.18 8.18 -8.40
C ILE A 87 11.29 7.26 -9.61
N GLY A 88 11.92 6.10 -9.44
CA GLY A 88 12.12 5.10 -10.50
C GLY A 88 13.19 5.46 -11.53
N THR A 89 13.88 6.59 -11.41
CA THR A 89 14.91 7.01 -12.39
C THR A 89 16.30 6.47 -12.08
N THR A 90 16.53 5.92 -10.88
CA THR A 90 17.80 5.34 -10.48
C THR A 90 17.60 4.00 -9.76
N ASP A 91 18.68 3.24 -9.61
CA ASP A 91 18.68 1.99 -8.83
C ASP A 91 18.31 2.20 -7.35
N THR A 92 18.54 3.41 -6.81
CA THR A 92 18.26 3.77 -5.42
C THR A 92 16.84 4.30 -5.21
N THR A 93 16.09 4.56 -6.28
CA THR A 93 14.71 5.07 -6.23
C THR A 93 13.68 4.08 -6.78
N ARG A 94 14.06 2.80 -6.85
CA ARG A 94 13.20 1.72 -7.33
C ARG A 94 11.95 1.56 -6.47
N THR A 95 10.82 1.33 -7.13
CA THR A 95 9.50 1.15 -6.49
C THR A 95 9.04 -0.30 -6.47
N ASP A 96 9.88 -1.25 -6.93
CA ASP A 96 9.59 -2.68 -7.07
C ASP A 96 10.10 -3.51 -5.87
N GLY A 97 9.61 -4.75 -5.73
CA GLY A 97 10.09 -5.70 -4.70
C GLY A 97 9.57 -5.44 -3.28
N LEU A 98 8.55 -4.58 -3.14
CA LEU A 98 7.83 -4.39 -1.89
C LEU A 98 6.77 -5.49 -1.70
N GLU A 99 6.35 -5.72 -0.47
CA GLU A 99 5.31 -6.69 -0.12
C GLU A 99 4.16 -6.03 0.64
N LEU A 100 2.93 -6.54 0.47
CA LEU A 100 1.75 -6.05 1.19
C LEU A 100 1.34 -7.04 2.26
N PHE A 101 1.21 -6.55 3.50
CA PHE A 101 0.62 -7.29 4.61
C PHE A 101 -0.63 -6.57 5.11
N ILE A 102 -1.72 -7.33 5.24
CA ILE A 102 -3.02 -6.80 5.67
C ILE A 102 -3.34 -7.30 7.08
N ASP A 103 -3.82 -6.40 7.93
CA ASP A 103 -4.27 -6.75 9.27
C ASP A 103 -5.73 -6.41 9.52
N TYR A 104 -6.62 -7.03 8.74
CA TYR A 104 -8.05 -6.74 8.81
C TYR A 104 -8.70 -7.12 10.16
N SER A 105 -8.09 -8.02 10.92
CA SER A 105 -8.51 -8.36 12.29
C SER A 105 -8.32 -7.22 13.28
N SER A 106 -7.33 -6.35 13.06
CA SER A 106 -7.08 -5.19 13.90
C SER A 106 -7.93 -4.00 13.42
N SER A 107 -8.34 -3.17 14.37
CA SER A 107 -9.01 -1.89 14.09
C SER A 107 -8.14 -0.75 14.61
N ILE A 108 -7.97 0.27 13.78
CA ILE A 108 -7.39 1.55 14.18
C ILE A 108 -8.41 2.64 13.88
N VAL A 109 -8.56 3.60 14.79
CA VAL A 109 -9.45 4.75 14.62
C VAL A 109 -8.66 5.93 14.08
N ARG A 110 -9.15 6.57 13.01
CA ARG A 110 -8.50 7.73 12.40
C ARG A 110 -9.47 8.89 12.29
N ASN A 111 -8.97 10.10 12.53
CA ASN A 111 -9.68 11.35 12.27
C ASN A 111 -8.71 12.44 11.77
N PRO A 112 -8.04 12.23 10.62
CA PRO A 112 -6.92 13.09 10.21
C PRO A 112 -7.32 14.52 9.84
N TYR A 113 -8.62 14.78 9.64
CA TYR A 113 -9.13 16.10 9.23
C TYR A 113 -10.03 16.74 10.28
N GLY A 114 -10.10 16.18 11.50
CA GLY A 114 -10.98 16.69 12.55
C GLY A 114 -12.46 16.69 12.14
N GLN A 115 -12.88 15.68 11.37
CA GLN A 115 -14.29 15.50 11.02
C GLN A 115 -15.11 15.23 12.28
N GLU A 116 -16.42 15.45 12.18
CA GLU A 116 -17.37 15.23 13.29
C GLU A 116 -17.32 13.80 13.84
N LEU A 117 -16.91 12.81 13.02
CA LEU A 117 -16.84 11.41 13.39
C LEU A 117 -15.52 10.79 12.95
N ALA A 118 -14.87 10.08 13.87
CA ALA A 118 -13.72 9.26 13.54
C ALA A 118 -14.16 7.99 12.80
N GLU A 119 -13.26 7.37 12.04
CA GLU A 119 -13.58 6.18 11.25
C GLU A 119 -12.76 4.97 11.69
N TYR A 120 -13.41 3.80 11.69
CA TYR A 120 -12.74 2.51 11.80
C TYR A 120 -11.99 2.18 10.52
N ASN A 121 -10.69 1.94 10.68
CA ASN A 121 -9.77 1.54 9.64
C ASN A 121 -9.05 0.24 10.04
N TYR A 122 -8.34 -0.37 9.10
CA TYR A 122 -7.41 -1.45 9.36
C TYR A 122 -6.01 -1.09 8.86
N PRO A 123 -4.95 -1.57 9.54
CA PRO A 123 -3.59 -1.30 9.12
C PRO A 123 -3.21 -2.14 7.89
N VAL A 124 -2.55 -1.48 6.94
CA VAL A 124 -1.92 -2.09 5.77
C VAL A 124 -0.44 -1.70 5.76
N TYR A 125 0.42 -2.70 5.66
CA TYR A 125 1.86 -2.53 5.69
C TYR A 125 2.43 -2.73 4.29
N ILE A 126 3.19 -1.75 3.79
CA ILE A 126 4.06 -1.90 2.62
C ILE A 126 5.46 -2.15 3.13
N VAL A 127 5.99 -3.33 2.90
CA VAL A 127 7.17 -3.86 3.59
C VAL A 127 8.34 -3.96 2.63
N ASN A 128 9.52 -3.49 3.07
CA ASN A 128 10.77 -3.72 2.37
C ASN A 128 11.60 -4.81 3.07
N GLN A 129 11.49 -6.05 2.61
CA GLN A 129 12.36 -7.17 3.02
C GLN A 129 13.59 -7.34 2.10
N THR A 130 13.77 -6.44 1.13
CA THR A 130 14.91 -6.50 0.21
C THR A 130 16.16 -5.91 0.88
N ALA A 131 17.34 -6.22 0.35
CA ALA A 131 18.59 -5.64 0.82
C ALA A 131 18.81 -4.18 0.37
N GLY A 132 17.97 -3.67 -0.56
CA GLY A 132 18.11 -2.33 -1.12
C GLY A 132 17.10 -1.34 -0.57
N ILE A 133 17.40 -0.05 -0.70
CA ILE A 133 16.42 1.02 -0.45
C ILE A 133 15.35 0.97 -1.53
N LYS A 134 14.10 1.10 -1.12
CA LYS A 134 12.94 1.23 -2.00
C LYS A 134 12.26 2.57 -1.79
N VAL A 135 11.44 2.99 -2.74
CA VAL A 135 10.68 4.24 -2.63
C VAL A 135 9.20 3.93 -2.71
N ILE A 136 8.43 4.52 -1.79
CA ILE A 136 6.99 4.67 -1.93
C ILE A 136 6.66 6.09 -2.40
N SER A 137 5.68 6.21 -3.29
CA SER A 137 5.21 7.49 -3.80
C SER A 137 3.80 7.76 -3.32
N GLY A 138 3.56 8.97 -2.84
CA GLY A 138 2.25 9.40 -2.40
C GLY A 138 1.99 10.85 -2.75
N LYS A 139 0.86 11.35 -2.25
CA LYS A 139 0.48 12.74 -2.36
C LYS A 139 -0.16 13.20 -1.06
N ASP A 140 0.20 14.41 -0.62
CA ASP A 140 -0.26 15.00 0.62
C ASP A 140 -0.01 14.03 1.79
N ASN A 141 -1.06 13.36 2.27
CA ASN A 141 -1.00 12.37 3.33
C ASN A 141 -1.62 11.02 2.94
N HIS A 142 -1.62 10.66 1.66
CA HIS A 142 -2.16 9.38 1.19
C HIS A 142 -1.29 8.72 0.12
N LEU A 143 -1.47 7.41 -0.03
CA LEU A 143 -0.95 6.64 -1.16
C LEU A 143 -2.06 6.31 -2.16
N PHE A 144 -1.66 5.95 -3.37
CA PHE A 144 -2.58 5.61 -4.45
C PHE A 144 -3.05 4.15 -4.34
N GLY A 145 -4.16 3.92 -3.65
CA GLY A 145 -4.69 2.58 -3.48
C GLY A 145 -6.20 2.53 -3.38
N ILE A 146 -6.75 1.34 -3.66
CA ILE A 146 -8.17 1.02 -3.59
C ILE A 146 -8.39 -0.37 -3.00
N GLN A 147 -9.58 -0.60 -2.47
CA GLN A 147 -10.10 -1.93 -2.17
C GLN A 147 -10.83 -2.53 -3.39
N GLU A 148 -10.65 -3.82 -3.57
CA GLU A 148 -11.43 -4.66 -4.48
C GLU A 148 -12.17 -5.73 -3.66
N ALA A 149 -13.32 -6.16 -4.15
CA ALA A 149 -14.10 -7.24 -3.59
C ALA A 149 -14.46 -8.27 -4.68
N LEU A 150 -14.65 -9.52 -4.27
CA LEU A 150 -15.15 -10.55 -5.17
C LEU A 150 -16.67 -10.36 -5.35
N ASP A 151 -17.13 -10.20 -6.58
CA ASP A 151 -18.55 -10.13 -6.89
C ASP A 151 -19.24 -11.51 -6.79
N SER A 152 -20.56 -11.53 -6.92
CA SER A 152 -21.37 -12.76 -6.87
C SER A 152 -21.05 -13.76 -7.99
N ASN A 153 -20.39 -13.31 -9.06
CA ASN A 153 -19.92 -14.15 -10.17
C ASN A 153 -18.46 -14.61 -9.99
N GLY A 154 -17.81 -14.27 -8.87
CA GLY A 154 -16.43 -14.66 -8.60
C GLY A 154 -15.38 -13.78 -9.27
N ASN A 155 -15.73 -12.59 -9.78
CA ASN A 155 -14.78 -11.66 -10.38
C ASN A 155 -14.35 -10.60 -9.37
N TRP A 156 -13.08 -10.21 -9.42
CA TRP A 156 -12.58 -9.08 -8.64
C TRP A 156 -13.05 -7.77 -9.25
N ARG A 157 -13.73 -6.97 -8.44
CA ARG A 157 -14.24 -5.65 -8.82
C ARG A 157 -13.77 -4.59 -7.83
N PRO A 158 -13.39 -3.39 -8.28
CA PRO A 158 -13.16 -2.28 -7.37
C PRO A 158 -14.46 -1.96 -6.60
N ILE A 159 -14.32 -1.59 -5.33
CA ILE A 159 -15.39 -0.99 -4.50
C ILE A 159 -15.07 0.46 -4.13
N GLU A 160 -13.92 0.92 -4.61
CA GLU A 160 -13.30 2.21 -4.40
C GLU A 160 -12.66 2.65 -5.72
N PHE A 161 -12.49 3.96 -5.90
CA PHE A 161 -11.72 4.53 -7.00
C PHE A 161 -10.73 5.57 -6.49
N LYS A 162 -9.72 5.94 -7.28
CA LYS A 162 -8.80 7.03 -6.92
C LYS A 162 -9.59 8.30 -6.61
N GLY A 163 -9.44 8.82 -5.39
CA GLY A 163 -10.05 10.07 -5.01
C GLY A 163 -9.68 11.25 -5.92
N TYR A 164 -10.58 12.24 -5.99
CA TYR A 164 -10.41 13.43 -6.81
C TYR A 164 -9.15 14.22 -6.40
N ASP A 165 -8.28 14.46 -7.39
CA ASP A 165 -7.02 15.15 -7.19
C ASP A 165 -6.93 16.34 -8.15
N PHE A 166 -7.17 17.56 -7.65
CA PHE A 166 -7.26 18.78 -8.46
C PHE A 166 -5.98 19.61 -8.48
N CYS A 167 -5.02 19.33 -7.59
CA CYS A 167 -3.83 20.15 -7.42
C CYS A 167 -2.58 19.29 -7.66
N GLY A 168 -1.70 19.72 -8.57
CA GLY A 168 -0.46 19.01 -8.88
C GLY A 168 0.61 19.06 -7.79
N LEU A 169 0.42 19.83 -6.72
CA LEU A 169 1.36 19.98 -5.60
C LEU A 169 1.18 18.88 -4.55
N GLY A 170 2.18 18.70 -3.68
CA GLY A 170 2.11 17.78 -2.54
C GLY A 170 2.50 16.33 -2.84
N ARG A 171 2.95 16.02 -4.06
CA ARG A 171 3.54 14.71 -4.38
C ARG A 171 4.85 14.52 -3.62
N PHE A 172 5.08 13.31 -3.12
CA PHE A 172 6.32 12.96 -2.45
C PHE A 172 6.76 11.54 -2.82
N GLY A 173 8.07 11.31 -2.78
CA GLY A 173 8.65 9.98 -2.60
C GLY A 173 9.22 9.86 -1.19
N LEU A 174 9.15 8.67 -0.62
CA LEU A 174 9.75 8.38 0.68
C LEU A 174 10.55 7.08 0.61
N LYS A 175 11.80 7.16 1.07
CA LYS A 175 12.70 6.00 1.19
C LYS A 175 12.19 5.05 2.27
N LEU A 176 12.20 3.78 1.91
CA LEU A 176 12.00 2.65 2.79
C LEU A 176 13.28 1.82 2.78
N TYR A 177 14.03 1.85 3.88
CA TYR A 177 15.26 1.09 4.04
C TYR A 177 14.95 -0.41 4.21
N PRO A 178 15.96 -1.29 4.06
CA PRO A 178 15.82 -2.69 4.42
C PRO A 178 15.28 -2.84 5.85
N ASN A 179 14.32 -3.74 6.03
CA ASN A 179 13.65 -4.00 7.31
C ASN A 179 12.83 -2.83 7.86
N GLU A 180 12.26 -2.03 6.96
CA GLU A 180 11.24 -1.03 7.30
C GLU A 180 9.93 -1.32 6.58
N TYR A 181 8.85 -0.76 7.12
CA TYR A 181 7.55 -0.72 6.48
C TYR A 181 6.96 0.69 6.50
N ALA A 182 6.15 0.97 5.48
CA ALA A 182 5.20 2.07 5.48
C ALA A 182 3.83 1.58 5.95
N LEU A 183 3.15 2.38 6.76
CA LEU A 183 1.86 2.08 7.33
C LEU A 183 0.77 2.94 6.69
N LEU A 184 -0.27 2.27 6.19
CA LEU A 184 -1.49 2.88 5.69
C LEU A 184 -2.70 2.52 6.55
N ALA A 185 -3.65 3.44 6.62
CA ALA A 185 -5.00 3.16 7.12
C ALA A 185 -5.96 3.00 5.93
N PHE A 186 -6.56 1.82 5.82
CA PHE A 186 -7.67 1.58 4.89
C PHE A 186 -8.99 1.51 5.64
N PRO A 187 -10.08 2.03 5.07
CA PRO A 187 -11.37 2.09 5.75
C PRO A 187 -11.98 0.69 5.91
N LYS A 188 -12.56 0.42 7.09
CA LYS A 188 -13.41 -0.75 7.26
C LYS A 188 -14.82 -0.43 6.81
N TYR A 189 -15.28 -1.17 5.79
CA TYR A 189 -16.65 -1.08 5.32
C TYR A 189 -17.61 -1.93 6.15
N HIS A 190 -18.83 -1.44 6.27
CA HIS A 190 -19.95 -2.19 6.79
C HIS A 190 -20.99 -2.44 5.70
N GLY A 191 -21.55 -3.66 5.68
CA GLY A 191 -22.68 -4.00 4.84
C GLY A 191 -23.06 -5.47 4.93
N ASN A 192 -24.08 -5.86 4.19
CA ASN A 192 -24.69 -7.19 4.28
C ASN A 192 -24.09 -8.22 3.30
N PHE A 193 -23.23 -7.79 2.37
CA PHE A 193 -22.60 -8.66 1.41
C PHE A 193 -21.24 -9.12 1.95
N LYS A 194 -21.19 -10.38 2.40
CA LYS A 194 -19.95 -11.04 2.84
C LYS A 194 -19.17 -11.51 1.61
N THR A 195 -17.90 -11.16 1.54
CA THR A 195 -17.07 -11.47 0.38
C THR A 195 -15.58 -11.51 0.75
N LYS A 196 -14.73 -11.91 -0.21
CA LYS A 196 -13.30 -11.71 -0.12
C LYS A 196 -12.96 -10.31 -0.61
N LEU A 197 -12.14 -9.61 0.17
CA LEU A 197 -11.54 -8.33 -0.16
C LEU A 197 -10.07 -8.51 -0.50
N ARG A 198 -9.51 -7.55 -1.23
CA ARG A 198 -8.07 -7.37 -1.40
C ARG A 198 -7.74 -5.89 -1.56
N VAL A 199 -6.51 -5.52 -1.25
CA VAL A 199 -6.00 -4.16 -1.43
C VAL A 199 -5.15 -4.11 -2.68
N ARG A 200 -5.32 -3.06 -3.48
CA ARG A 200 -4.52 -2.73 -4.66
C ARG A 200 -3.86 -1.38 -4.47
N ILE A 201 -2.54 -1.29 -4.65
CA ILE A 201 -1.78 -0.05 -4.48
C ILE A 201 -0.88 0.17 -5.70
N LYS A 202 -0.98 1.36 -6.32
CA LYS A 202 -0.06 1.83 -7.36
C LYS A 202 1.10 2.56 -6.71
N ASN A 203 2.33 2.20 -7.07
CA ASN A 203 3.56 2.84 -6.59
C ASN A 203 4.56 2.99 -7.74
N GLY A 204 4.69 4.21 -8.28
CA GLY A 204 5.32 4.41 -9.59
C GLY A 204 4.65 3.54 -10.65
N ASP A 205 5.43 2.80 -11.43
CA ASP A 205 4.90 1.90 -12.47
C ASP A 205 4.32 0.60 -11.92
N ASN A 206 4.65 0.23 -10.68
CA ASN A 206 4.27 -1.04 -10.08
C ASN A 206 2.86 -1.00 -9.50
N VAL A 207 2.14 -2.12 -9.62
CA VAL A 207 0.87 -2.35 -8.94
C VAL A 207 1.02 -3.55 -8.01
N TYR A 208 0.76 -3.31 -6.73
CA TYR A 208 0.79 -4.32 -5.69
C TYR A 208 -0.62 -4.74 -5.35
N VAL A 209 -0.86 -6.05 -5.28
CA VAL A 209 -2.16 -6.63 -4.93
C VAL A 209 -1.97 -7.57 -3.76
N SER A 210 -2.72 -7.37 -2.68
CA SER A 210 -2.61 -8.20 -1.48
C SER A 210 -3.20 -9.59 -1.70
N HIS A 211 -2.85 -10.51 -0.80
CA HIS A 211 -3.64 -11.73 -0.65
C HIS A 211 -5.09 -11.40 -0.25
N PRO A 212 -6.06 -12.23 -0.66
CA PRO A 212 -7.46 -12.08 -0.26
C PRO A 212 -7.67 -12.24 1.24
N PHE A 213 -8.61 -11.49 1.80
CA PHE A 213 -9.06 -11.60 3.19
C PHE A 213 -10.59 -11.49 3.29
N ASP A 214 -11.19 -11.99 4.36
CA ASP A 214 -12.65 -11.90 4.56
C ASP A 214 -13.08 -10.49 4.97
N GLY A 215 -14.19 -10.01 4.43
CA GLY A 215 -14.78 -8.74 4.81
C GLY A 215 -16.24 -8.61 4.40
N THR A 216 -16.79 -7.41 4.64
CA THR A 216 -18.17 -7.08 4.29
C THR A 216 -18.25 -5.74 3.58
N ILE A 217 -19.15 -5.65 2.61
CA ILE A 217 -19.47 -4.42 1.90
C ILE A 217 -20.99 -4.33 1.71
N ASN A 218 -21.45 -3.18 1.26
CA ASN A 218 -22.72 -3.09 0.56
C ASN A 218 -22.49 -3.49 -0.91
N GLU A 219 -23.27 -4.43 -1.44
CA GLU A 219 -23.13 -4.90 -2.83
C GLU A 219 -23.28 -3.77 -3.85
N ARG A 220 -24.02 -2.71 -3.51
CA ARG A 220 -24.13 -1.54 -4.39
C ARG A 220 -22.81 -0.77 -4.56
N GLN A 221 -21.81 -0.99 -3.70
CA GLN A 221 -20.48 -0.38 -3.83
C GLN A 221 -19.72 -0.82 -5.08
N PHE A 222 -20.16 -1.86 -5.78
CA PHE A 222 -19.60 -2.23 -7.08
C PHE A 222 -19.95 -1.24 -8.21
N TYR A 223 -20.93 -0.36 -7.99
CA TYR A 223 -21.47 0.52 -9.02
C TYR A 223 -21.11 1.98 -8.76
N LEU A 224 -20.74 2.68 -9.83
CA LEU A 224 -20.65 4.13 -9.88
C LEU A 224 -22.06 4.73 -9.89
N LYS A 225 -22.18 5.96 -9.37
CA LYS A 225 -23.39 6.74 -9.56
C LYS A 225 -23.58 7.12 -11.01
N LYS A 226 -24.72 6.70 -11.57
CA LYS A 226 -25.21 7.12 -12.88
C LYS A 226 -25.39 8.64 -12.82
N ASP A 227 -24.73 9.36 -13.73
CA ASP A 227 -24.66 10.83 -13.87
C ASP A 227 -23.46 11.56 -13.28
N GLU A 228 -22.62 10.90 -12.47
CA GLU A 228 -21.35 11.50 -12.04
C GLU A 228 -20.31 11.56 -13.17
N TYR A 229 -19.39 12.52 -13.05
CA TYR A 229 -18.32 12.73 -14.04
C TYR A 229 -17.54 11.45 -14.33
N LEU A 230 -17.18 10.70 -13.28
CA LEU A 230 -16.39 9.48 -13.41
C LEU A 230 -17.11 8.40 -14.23
N HIS A 231 -18.42 8.21 -14.02
CA HIS A 231 -19.21 7.27 -14.81
C HIS A 231 -19.19 7.64 -16.30
N LYS A 232 -19.41 8.92 -16.63
CA LYS A 232 -19.37 9.42 -18.02
C LYS A 232 -17.96 9.30 -18.62
N ALA A 233 -16.93 9.61 -17.83
CA ALA A 233 -15.54 9.51 -18.25
C ALA A 233 -15.16 8.05 -18.53
N LEU A 234 -15.55 7.11 -17.68
CA LEU A 234 -15.30 5.67 -17.87
C LEU A 234 -15.90 5.16 -19.18
N LEU A 235 -17.13 5.55 -19.51
CA LEU A 235 -17.78 5.14 -20.76
C LEU A 235 -17.08 5.70 -22.00
N LYS A 236 -16.52 6.90 -21.91
CA LYS A 236 -15.88 7.60 -23.04
C LYS A 236 -14.39 7.26 -23.22
N HIS A 237 -13.68 7.07 -22.11
CA HIS A 237 -12.22 6.95 -22.04
C HIS A 237 -11.80 5.67 -21.28
N LYS A 238 -12.50 4.56 -21.53
CA LYS A 238 -12.45 3.31 -20.74
C LYS A 238 -11.05 2.90 -20.30
N ALA A 239 -10.12 2.69 -21.23
CA ALA A 239 -8.77 2.19 -20.92
C ALA A 239 -7.98 3.16 -20.03
N GLU A 240 -8.04 4.46 -20.34
CA GLU A 240 -7.34 5.49 -19.57
C GLU A 240 -7.89 5.60 -18.14
N ILE A 241 -9.22 5.56 -17.99
CA ILE A 241 -9.86 5.64 -16.67
C ILE A 241 -9.58 4.38 -15.85
N ILE A 242 -9.62 3.20 -16.47
CA ILE A 242 -9.25 1.93 -15.79
C ILE A 242 -7.82 2.00 -15.27
N GLU A 243 -6.86 2.44 -16.09
CA GLU A 243 -5.46 2.52 -15.65
C GLU A 243 -5.26 3.58 -14.56
N ASN A 244 -5.76 4.79 -14.76
CA ASN A 244 -5.42 5.95 -13.91
C ASN A 244 -6.28 6.08 -12.64
N THR A 245 -7.53 5.63 -12.70
CA THR A 245 -8.50 5.78 -11.60
C THR A 245 -8.72 4.49 -10.84
N PHE A 246 -8.58 3.34 -11.52
CA PHE A 246 -8.78 2.03 -10.92
C PHE A 246 -7.49 1.22 -10.79
N TYR A 247 -6.34 1.78 -11.18
CA TYR A 247 -5.03 1.12 -11.12
C TYR A 247 -5.05 -0.25 -11.85
N GLY A 248 -5.78 -0.30 -12.96
CA GLY A 248 -5.98 -1.50 -13.77
C GLY A 248 -7.10 -2.44 -13.30
N ALA A 249 -7.79 -2.14 -12.19
CA ALA A 249 -8.95 -2.92 -11.75
C ALA A 249 -10.16 -2.66 -12.67
N TRP A 250 -10.97 -3.68 -12.91
CA TRP A 250 -12.06 -3.62 -13.90
C TRP A 250 -13.42 -3.34 -13.23
N PRO A 251 -13.95 -2.10 -13.27
CA PRO A 251 -15.27 -1.79 -12.69
C PRO A 251 -16.40 -2.52 -13.42
N MET A 252 -17.54 -2.68 -12.75
CA MET A 252 -18.70 -3.41 -13.29
C MET A 252 -19.15 -2.85 -14.63
N GLU A 253 -19.29 -1.53 -14.73
CA GLU A 253 -19.76 -0.80 -15.90
C GLU A 253 -18.84 -0.97 -17.12
N ALA A 254 -17.57 -1.28 -16.90
CA ALA A 254 -16.64 -1.55 -18.00
C ALA A 254 -16.83 -2.94 -18.64
N THR A 255 -17.55 -3.84 -17.97
CA THR A 255 -17.87 -5.20 -18.45
C THR A 255 -19.14 -5.20 -19.30
N ASP A 256 -20.18 -4.51 -18.84
CA ASP A 256 -21.51 -4.52 -19.48
C ASP A 256 -21.51 -3.83 -20.86
N ALA A 257 -20.54 -2.97 -21.13
CA ALA A 257 -20.39 -2.30 -22.41
C ALA A 257 -19.93 -3.21 -23.58
N PHE A 258 -19.63 -4.50 -23.32
CA PHE A 258 -19.38 -5.50 -24.38
C PHE A 258 -20.63 -6.32 -24.75
N ALA A 259 -21.78 -6.09 -24.09
CA ALA A 259 -23.00 -6.83 -24.39
C ALA A 259 -23.78 -6.29 -25.62
N PHE A 260 -23.26 -5.26 -26.31
CA PHE A 260 -23.91 -4.62 -27.46
C PHE A 260 -22.93 -4.25 -28.60
N GLU A 261 -21.90 -5.07 -28.84
CA GLU A 261 -21.15 -5.06 -30.11
C GLU A 261 -21.35 -6.37 -30.86
#